data_AF-A0A7S1VPJ5-F1
#
_entry.id   AF-A0A7S1VPJ5-F1
#
_cell.length_a   1.000
_cell.length_b   1.000
_cell.length_c   1.000
_cell.angle_alpha   90.00
_cell.angle_beta   90.00
_cell.angle_gamma   90.00
#
_symmetry.space_group_name_H-M   'P 1'
#
loop_
_entity.id
_entity.type
_entity.pdbx_description
1 polymer ?
#
loop_
_entity_poly.entity_id
_entity_poly.type
_entity_poly.pdbx_seq_one_letter_code
_entity_poly.pdbx_strand_id
1 'polypeptide(L)'
;MAGLEPSGIFDLPPAVPLRINVPSRTFELVDDLLPAAKTALARLRTVPPSTVPYRAAGRMRFAPDDVLLRKRRAGWTREVHERVLLPLFQLGKGATESMGDQGPMEALVRGSMFDLSNFFKGTFSQVTNPPLARNEEQAYMSTETHVGAKPPLGPKLAQAPRVSGVFLPSPVVDNSQLAALLADRRLRAVTLDTTFDVMSREAGLSAAIDRVRSAALAAVEDGAQLVVLSDVETNDDRAPIPPVLAAAVVDRALRRAGLRRSASIAVQGAAVLSGVHIAQCISIGGADIVNPYLIFMPESSGDEVTSATSQLPPEVSADRATADAAHEAAFAASRANYLKAVRQDLLGFMARMGISTVSAYRGCKGFTAIGLDPEVAALYGVQSTLGGLSLQDVSRILLTNHR
;
A
#
# COMPACT_ATOMS: atom_id res chain seq x y z
N MET A 1 -56.31 -32.49 -20.30
CA MET A 1 -55.36 -31.95 -19.30
C MET A 1 -53.98 -32.48 -19.61
N ALA A 2 -53.12 -31.66 -20.18
CA ALA A 2 -51.67 -31.88 -20.24
C ALA A 2 -51.02 -30.51 -20.53
N GLY A 3 -50.10 -30.08 -19.66
CA GLY A 3 -49.49 -28.76 -19.65
C GLY A 3 -48.43 -28.59 -20.74
N LEU A 4 -48.31 -27.34 -21.21
CA LEU A 4 -47.26 -26.86 -22.10
C LEU A 4 -46.12 -26.28 -21.25
N GLU A 5 -44.93 -26.87 -21.36
CA GLU A 5 -43.66 -26.29 -20.91
C GLU A 5 -43.03 -25.50 -22.08
N PRO A 6 -42.48 -24.30 -21.85
CA PRO A 6 -41.92 -23.46 -22.91
C PRO A 6 -40.50 -23.85 -23.28
N SER A 7 -40.31 -24.10 -24.58
CA SER A 7 -39.04 -24.38 -25.23
C SER A 7 -38.26 -23.09 -25.57
N GLY A 8 -36.96 -23.13 -25.28
CA GLY A 8 -35.90 -22.48 -26.05
C GLY A 8 -35.56 -21.04 -25.69
N ILE A 9 -34.35 -20.83 -25.13
CA ILE A 9 -33.45 -19.69 -25.38
C ILE A 9 -32.06 -20.01 -24.75
N PHE A 10 -31.02 -19.95 -25.59
CA PHE A 10 -29.56 -20.10 -25.34
C PHE A 10 -28.96 -21.49 -25.05
N ASP A 11 -28.75 -22.26 -26.13
CA ASP A 11 -27.77 -23.34 -26.19
C ASP A 11 -26.44 -22.76 -26.74
N LEU A 12 -25.55 -22.31 -25.83
CA LEU A 12 -24.14 -22.01 -26.14
C LEU A 12 -23.30 -23.22 -25.71
N PRO A 13 -22.38 -23.72 -26.54
CA PRO A 13 -21.51 -24.83 -26.13
C PRO A 13 -20.74 -24.45 -24.87
N PRO A 14 -20.59 -25.34 -23.87
CA PRO A 14 -19.98 -25.00 -22.60
C PRO A 14 -18.51 -24.58 -22.82
N ALA A 15 -18.23 -23.30 -22.59
CA ALA A 15 -16.88 -22.86 -22.31
C ALA A 15 -16.42 -23.61 -21.05
N VAL A 16 -15.45 -24.51 -21.20
CA VAL A 16 -15.02 -25.50 -20.20
C VAL A 16 -14.83 -24.86 -18.81
N PRO A 17 -15.74 -25.11 -17.85
CA PRO A 17 -15.68 -24.54 -16.51
C PRO A 17 -14.80 -25.36 -15.56
N LEU A 18 -14.10 -24.68 -14.66
CA LEU A 18 -13.43 -25.22 -13.47
C LEU A 18 -14.37 -26.14 -12.66
N ARG A 19 -13.89 -27.33 -12.26
CA ARG A 19 -14.56 -28.20 -11.27
C ARG A 19 -14.05 -27.89 -9.86
N ILE A 20 -14.96 -27.52 -8.96
CA ILE A 20 -14.71 -27.34 -7.52
C ILE A 20 -15.17 -28.63 -6.82
N ASN A 21 -14.27 -29.33 -6.13
CA ASN A 21 -14.60 -30.51 -5.33
C ASN A 21 -14.69 -30.13 -3.83
N VAL A 22 -15.90 -29.85 -3.36
CA VAL A 22 -16.21 -29.31 -2.02
C VAL A 22 -15.99 -30.27 -0.81
N PRO A 23 -15.89 -31.62 -0.91
CA PRO A 23 -15.84 -32.47 0.30
C PRO A 23 -14.49 -32.57 1.03
N SER A 24 -13.34 -32.31 0.39
CA SER A 24 -12.04 -32.73 0.96
C SER A 24 -11.25 -31.63 1.70
N ARG A 25 -11.64 -30.35 1.63
CA ARG A 25 -10.88 -29.19 2.17
C ARG A 25 -9.38 -29.18 1.78
N THR A 26 -9.00 -29.93 0.75
CA THR A 26 -7.65 -29.94 0.18
C THR A 26 -7.67 -29.17 -1.13
N PHE A 27 -6.82 -28.15 -1.21
CA PHE A 27 -6.56 -27.40 -2.45
C PHE A 27 -5.55 -28.19 -3.27
N GLU A 28 -6.01 -29.02 -4.20
CA GLU A 28 -5.13 -29.53 -5.24
C GLU A 28 -5.05 -28.49 -6.36
N LEU A 29 -3.86 -27.92 -6.53
CA LEU A 29 -3.52 -27.12 -7.71
C LEU A 29 -3.81 -27.98 -8.95
N VAL A 30 -4.65 -27.48 -9.85
CA VAL A 30 -4.82 -28.09 -11.17
C VAL A 30 -3.42 -28.21 -11.78
N ASP A 31 -3.04 -29.45 -12.09
CA ASP A 31 -1.70 -29.85 -12.48
C ASP A 31 -1.25 -29.28 -13.85
N ASP A 32 -2.00 -28.35 -14.43
CA ASP A 32 -1.74 -27.63 -15.69
C ASP A 32 -0.84 -26.40 -15.54
N LEU A 33 -0.25 -26.17 -14.37
CA LEU A 33 0.98 -25.40 -14.35
C LEU A 33 2.02 -26.17 -15.16
N LEU A 34 2.40 -25.63 -16.33
CA LEU A 34 3.56 -26.09 -17.11
C LEU A 34 4.65 -26.55 -16.12
N PRO A 35 5.29 -27.71 -16.29
CA PRO A 35 6.30 -28.20 -15.34
C PRO A 35 7.37 -27.14 -14.97
N ALA A 36 7.65 -26.22 -15.90
CA ALA A 36 8.46 -25.02 -15.69
C ALA A 36 7.93 -24.06 -14.61
N ALA A 37 6.61 -23.82 -14.54
CA ALA A 37 5.96 -22.94 -13.56
C ALA A 37 5.93 -23.55 -12.15
N LYS A 38 5.66 -24.86 -12.00
CA LYS A 38 5.77 -25.56 -10.70
C LYS A 38 7.21 -25.53 -10.18
N THR A 39 8.18 -25.75 -11.07
CA THR A 39 9.61 -25.69 -10.74
C THR A 39 10.05 -24.28 -10.35
N ALA A 40 9.49 -23.24 -10.98
CA ALA A 40 9.74 -21.85 -10.64
C ALA A 40 9.16 -21.46 -9.27
N LEU A 41 7.94 -21.89 -8.96
CA LEU A 41 7.23 -21.61 -7.70
C LEU A 41 7.86 -22.33 -6.49
N ALA A 42 8.19 -23.62 -6.62
CA ALA A 42 8.82 -24.42 -5.56
C ALA A 42 10.23 -23.90 -5.15
N ARG A 43 10.77 -22.94 -5.90
CA ARG A 43 12.12 -22.38 -5.70
C ARG A 43 12.12 -20.92 -5.27
N LEU A 44 10.95 -20.29 -5.12
CA LEU A 44 10.82 -18.98 -4.50
C LEU A 44 11.20 -19.11 -3.02
N ARG A 45 12.04 -18.18 -2.54
CA ARG A 45 12.27 -18.07 -1.10
C ARG A 45 11.04 -17.46 -0.47
N THR A 46 10.37 -18.22 0.38
CA THR A 46 9.49 -17.65 1.40
C THR A 46 10.41 -17.08 2.47
N VAL A 47 10.40 -15.76 2.63
CA VAL A 47 11.00 -15.15 3.82
C VAL A 47 9.87 -15.13 4.85
N PRO A 48 9.92 -15.97 5.90
CA PRO A 48 8.97 -15.87 6.99
C PRO A 48 9.16 -14.48 7.63
N PRO A 49 8.15 -13.59 7.58
CA PRO A 49 8.28 -12.20 7.99
C PRO A 49 8.61 -12.01 9.48
N SER A 50 8.50 -13.07 10.29
CA SER A 50 8.63 -13.06 11.75
C SER A 50 10.06 -13.13 12.30
N THR A 51 11.08 -13.28 11.44
CA THR A 51 12.46 -13.54 11.90
C THR A 51 13.34 -12.30 12.08
N VAL A 52 12.88 -11.11 11.65
CA VAL A 52 13.65 -9.87 11.80
C VAL A 52 13.12 -9.07 12.99
N PRO A 53 13.90 -8.95 14.08
CA PRO A 53 13.47 -8.21 15.26
C PRO A 53 13.31 -6.72 14.93
N TYR A 54 12.22 -6.13 15.41
CA TYR A 54 11.83 -4.73 15.16
C TYR A 54 12.96 -3.72 15.47
N ARG A 55 13.75 -3.97 16.51
CA ARG A 55 14.88 -3.12 16.91
C ARG A 55 16.10 -3.17 15.98
N ALA A 56 16.19 -4.12 15.05
CA ALA A 56 17.30 -4.24 14.10
C ALA A 56 17.18 -3.28 12.89
N ALA A 57 16.06 -2.57 12.74
CA ALA A 57 15.88 -1.52 11.73
C ALA A 57 16.62 -0.23 12.13
N GLY A 58 17.96 -0.27 12.16
CA GLY A 58 18.82 0.78 12.73
C GLY A 58 18.81 2.15 12.05
N ARG A 59 18.00 2.38 11.01
CA ARG A 59 17.95 3.64 10.25
C ARG A 59 16.84 4.62 10.65
N MET A 60 15.84 4.19 11.42
CA MET A 60 14.71 5.06 11.77
C MET A 60 14.62 5.24 13.28
N ARG A 61 15.51 6.05 13.83
CA ARG A 61 15.48 6.48 15.22
C ARG A 61 15.35 8.00 15.25
N PHE A 62 14.21 8.47 15.72
CA PHE A 62 13.92 9.89 15.90
C PHE A 62 13.77 10.18 17.38
N ALA A 63 14.05 11.42 17.78
CA ALA A 63 13.66 11.89 19.09
C ALA A 63 12.11 11.87 19.20
N PRO A 64 11.54 11.61 20.39
CA PRO A 64 10.09 11.65 20.61
C PRO A 64 9.40 12.88 20.01
N ASP A 65 9.95 14.07 20.25
CA ASP A 65 9.38 15.33 19.75
C ASP A 65 9.40 15.41 18.22
N ASP A 66 10.42 14.84 17.57
CA ASP A 66 10.52 14.76 16.10
C ASP A 66 9.50 13.77 15.53
N VAL A 67 9.25 12.64 16.22
CA VAL A 67 8.17 11.72 15.82
C VAL A 67 6.82 12.44 15.83
N LEU A 68 6.51 13.16 16.90
CA LEU A 68 5.24 13.89 17.01
C LEU A 68 5.10 14.97 15.93
N LEU A 69 6.17 15.73 15.66
CA LEU A 69 6.19 16.74 14.61
C LEU A 69 5.97 16.12 13.22
N ARG A 70 6.66 15.01 12.91
CA ARG A 70 6.48 14.27 11.66
C ARG A 70 5.05 13.75 11.51
N LYS A 71 4.43 13.27 12.59
CA LYS A 71 3.04 12.80 12.59
C LYS A 71 2.09 13.94 12.23
N ARG A 72 2.27 15.12 12.82
CA ARG A 72 1.46 16.31 12.49
C ARG A 72 1.61 16.71 11.02
N ARG A 73 2.85 16.79 10.52
CA ARG A 73 3.16 17.09 9.10
C ARG A 73 2.53 16.08 8.13
N ALA A 74 2.43 14.81 8.55
CA ALA A 74 1.83 13.73 7.78
C ALA A 74 0.28 13.70 7.84
N GLY A 75 -0.36 14.64 8.52
CA GLY A 75 -1.82 14.70 8.63
C GLY A 75 -2.41 13.87 9.77
N TRP A 76 -1.59 13.46 10.73
CA TRP A 76 -2.05 12.76 11.93
C TRP A 76 -2.68 13.74 12.92
N THR A 77 -3.95 14.06 12.68
CA THR A 77 -4.74 14.88 13.61
C THR A 77 -5.32 14.02 14.73
N ARG A 78 -5.82 14.68 15.78
CA ARG A 78 -6.56 13.99 16.86
C ARG A 78 -7.74 13.20 16.33
N GLU A 79 -8.49 13.78 15.39
CA GLU A 79 -9.65 13.12 14.78
C GLU A 79 -9.24 11.89 13.97
N VAL A 80 -8.19 11.98 13.16
CA VAL A 80 -7.65 10.83 12.43
C VAL A 80 -7.17 9.75 13.39
N HIS A 81 -6.54 10.14 14.49
CA HIS A 81 -6.11 9.19 15.52
C HIS A 81 -7.30 8.44 16.14
N GLU A 82 -8.28 9.18 16.67
CA GLU A 82 -9.42 8.61 17.41
C GLU A 82 -10.40 7.85 16.51
N ARG A 83 -10.74 8.39 15.32
CA ARG A 83 -11.76 7.81 14.42
C ARG A 83 -11.20 6.80 13.44
N VAL A 84 -9.97 7.00 12.95
CA VAL A 84 -9.40 6.15 11.90
C VAL A 84 -8.41 5.15 12.49
N LEU A 85 -7.38 5.60 13.22
CA LEU A 85 -6.28 4.74 13.62
C LEU A 85 -6.61 3.85 14.82
N LEU A 86 -7.29 4.39 15.83
CA LEU A 86 -7.61 3.68 17.05
C LEU A 86 -8.41 2.37 16.81
N PRO A 87 -9.46 2.36 15.95
CA PRO A 87 -10.15 1.11 15.60
C PRO A 87 -9.25 0.09 14.87
N LEU A 88 -8.35 0.56 14.01
CA LEU A 88 -7.41 -0.33 13.30
C LEU A 88 -6.46 -1.03 14.28
N PHE A 89 -5.96 -0.32 15.29
CA PHE A 89 -5.06 -0.87 16.29
C PHE A 89 -5.75 -1.73 17.35
N GLN A 90 -6.92 -1.33 17.84
CA GLN A 90 -7.62 -2.05 18.92
C GLN A 90 -8.44 -3.24 18.40
N LEU A 91 -9.19 -3.03 17.32
CA LEU A 91 -10.19 -3.99 16.85
C LEU A 91 -9.72 -4.80 15.64
N GLY A 92 -8.67 -4.35 14.94
CA GLY A 92 -8.19 -4.99 13.72
C GLY A 92 -9.20 -4.93 12.56
N LYS A 93 -10.05 -3.90 12.55
CA LYS A 93 -11.03 -3.59 11.49
C LYS A 93 -11.25 -2.07 11.42
N GLY A 94 -11.58 -1.56 10.23
CA GLY A 94 -11.95 -0.15 10.05
C GLY A 94 -13.20 0.22 10.86
N ALA A 95 -13.33 1.51 11.18
CA ALA A 95 -14.50 2.05 11.86
C ALA A 95 -15.77 1.85 11.01
N THR A 96 -16.86 1.41 11.64
CA THR A 96 -18.18 1.42 11.02
C THR A 96 -18.86 2.73 11.40
N GLU A 97 -19.10 3.57 10.40
CA GLU A 97 -19.83 4.82 10.56
C GLU A 97 -21.16 4.77 9.80
N SER A 98 -22.03 5.73 10.07
CA SER A 98 -23.34 5.90 9.44
C SER A 98 -23.48 7.35 8.94
N MET A 99 -24.52 7.60 8.14
CA MET A 99 -24.74 8.83 7.37
C MET A 99 -23.83 8.96 6.15
N GLY A 100 -24.19 9.87 5.24
CA GLY A 100 -23.35 10.25 4.10
C GLY A 100 -22.25 11.22 4.51
N ASP A 101 -21.23 11.34 3.68
CA ASP A 101 -20.21 12.39 3.81
C ASP A 101 -20.85 13.76 3.61
N GLN A 102 -20.89 14.56 4.68
CA GLN A 102 -21.40 15.93 4.69
C GLN A 102 -20.29 16.98 4.55
N GLY A 103 -19.04 16.54 4.39
CA GLY A 103 -17.92 17.42 4.16
C GLY A 103 -18.02 18.14 2.81
N PRO A 104 -17.44 19.36 2.68
CA PRO A 104 -17.26 19.97 1.38
C PRO A 104 -16.35 19.09 0.51
N MET A 105 -16.57 19.09 -0.81
CA MET A 105 -15.60 18.50 -1.73
C MET A 105 -14.21 19.10 -1.52
N GLU A 106 -13.18 18.30 -1.66
CA GLU A 106 -11.79 18.67 -1.35
C GLU A 106 -11.34 19.90 -2.14
N ALA A 107 -11.78 20.00 -3.40
CA ALA A 107 -11.53 21.13 -4.29
C ALA A 107 -12.06 22.47 -3.77
N LEU A 108 -13.06 22.45 -2.88
CA LEU A 108 -13.74 23.62 -2.32
C LEU A 108 -13.21 24.00 -0.93
N VAL A 109 -12.41 23.14 -0.30
CA VAL A 109 -11.83 23.39 1.01
C VAL A 109 -10.78 24.50 0.90
N ARG A 110 -10.88 25.50 1.78
CA ARG A 110 -9.88 26.56 1.93
C ARG A 110 -9.04 26.30 3.18
N GLY A 111 -7.73 26.49 3.09
CA GLY A 111 -6.79 26.35 4.21
C GLY A 111 -5.92 25.10 4.13
N SER A 112 -5.46 24.61 5.28
CA SER A 112 -4.62 23.41 5.37
C SER A 112 -5.44 22.17 5.06
N MET A 113 -5.02 21.41 4.06
CA MET A 113 -5.62 20.14 3.69
C MET A 113 -4.50 19.11 3.71
N PHE A 114 -4.51 18.29 4.76
CA PHE A 114 -3.42 17.35 5.02
C PHE A 114 -3.46 16.10 4.16
N ASP A 115 -4.67 15.67 3.76
CA ASP A 115 -4.85 14.40 3.08
C ASP A 115 -5.21 14.58 1.59
N LEU A 116 -4.18 14.51 0.74
CA LEU A 116 -4.36 14.53 -0.72
C LEU A 116 -5.01 13.25 -1.26
N SER A 117 -5.12 12.18 -0.46
CA SER A 117 -5.80 10.94 -0.87
C SER A 117 -7.28 11.20 -1.16
N ASN A 118 -7.86 12.23 -0.53
CA ASN A 118 -9.29 12.55 -0.64
C ASN A 118 -9.69 13.05 -2.04
N PHE A 119 -8.76 13.56 -2.86
CA PHE A 119 -9.03 13.91 -4.27
C PHE A 119 -9.37 12.70 -5.14
N PHE A 120 -8.98 11.49 -4.71
CA PHE A 120 -9.14 10.28 -5.50
C PHE A 120 -10.35 9.49 -5.01
N LYS A 121 -11.43 9.52 -5.80
CA LYS A 121 -12.63 8.74 -5.53
C LYS A 121 -12.53 7.38 -6.19
N GLY A 122 -12.72 6.32 -5.41
CA GLY A 122 -12.60 4.94 -5.89
C GLY A 122 -13.70 4.60 -6.91
N THR A 123 -13.32 3.99 -8.01
CA THR A 123 -14.29 3.45 -8.98
C THR A 123 -14.86 2.13 -8.47
N PHE A 124 -16.10 1.84 -8.83
CA PHE A 124 -16.75 0.57 -8.53
C PHE A 124 -17.49 0.04 -9.75
N SER A 125 -17.67 -1.26 -9.79
CA SER A 125 -18.36 -1.92 -10.89
C SER A 125 -19.86 -1.94 -10.66
N GLN A 126 -20.61 -1.43 -11.64
CA GLN A 126 -22.06 -1.39 -11.66
C GLN A 126 -22.48 -1.88 -13.05
N VAL A 127 -23.19 -3.00 -13.13
CA VAL A 127 -23.67 -3.65 -14.37
C VAL A 127 -22.64 -4.50 -15.13
N THR A 128 -21.54 -3.94 -15.62
CA THR A 128 -20.69 -4.63 -16.61
C THR A 128 -19.94 -5.84 -16.05
N ASN A 129 -19.50 -5.76 -14.80
CA ASN A 129 -18.92 -6.87 -14.05
C ASN A 129 -19.43 -6.82 -12.60
N PRO A 130 -19.76 -7.96 -11.98
CA PRO A 130 -20.22 -7.97 -10.60
C PRO A 130 -19.05 -7.69 -9.63
N PRO A 131 -19.29 -6.93 -8.53
CA PRO A 131 -18.36 -6.88 -7.42
C PRO A 131 -18.29 -8.24 -6.72
N LEU A 132 -17.17 -8.51 -6.04
CA LEU A 132 -17.00 -9.72 -5.23
C LEU A 132 -17.54 -9.51 -3.81
N ALA A 133 -18.00 -10.59 -3.20
CA ALA A 133 -18.42 -10.58 -1.80
C ALA A 133 -17.21 -10.88 -0.89
N ARG A 134 -16.53 -9.83 -0.41
CA ARG A 134 -15.19 -9.98 0.21
C ARG A 134 -15.12 -10.96 1.40
N ASN A 135 -16.21 -11.16 2.15
CA ASN A 135 -16.22 -12.01 3.33
C ASN A 135 -16.53 -13.47 2.95
N GLU A 136 -17.50 -13.66 2.05
CA GLU A 136 -18.01 -14.95 1.61
C GLU A 136 -17.09 -15.60 0.56
N GLU A 137 -16.52 -14.79 -0.33
CA GLU A 137 -15.68 -15.21 -1.45
C GLU A 137 -14.18 -14.98 -1.17
N GLN A 138 -13.81 -14.75 0.10
CA GLN A 138 -12.43 -14.46 0.49
C GLN A 138 -11.44 -15.54 0.03
N ALA A 139 -11.89 -16.81 -0.04
CA ALA A 139 -11.08 -17.93 -0.52
C ALA A 139 -10.63 -17.80 -1.98
N TYR A 140 -11.32 -16.98 -2.78
CA TYR A 140 -10.97 -16.69 -4.17
C TYR A 140 -10.12 -15.43 -4.32
N MET A 141 -9.83 -14.74 -3.22
CA MET A 141 -9.05 -13.50 -3.22
C MET A 141 -7.63 -13.73 -2.70
N SER A 142 -6.65 -13.02 -3.28
CA SER A 142 -5.26 -13.08 -2.84
C SER A 142 -4.63 -11.70 -2.71
N THR A 143 -4.02 -11.47 -1.54
CA THR A 143 -3.17 -10.31 -1.24
C THR A 143 -1.70 -10.63 -1.38
N GLU A 144 -1.35 -11.78 -1.93
CA GLU A 144 0.04 -12.19 -2.03
C GLU A 144 0.78 -11.36 -3.08
N THR A 145 2.02 -11.00 -2.78
CA THR A 145 2.84 -10.16 -3.64
C THR A 145 4.24 -10.75 -3.83
N HIS A 146 4.79 -10.54 -5.03
CA HIS A 146 6.15 -10.87 -5.37
C HIS A 146 7.01 -9.61 -5.39
N VAL A 147 8.16 -9.67 -4.73
CA VAL A 147 9.16 -8.61 -4.64
C VAL A 147 10.42 -9.02 -5.39
N GLY A 148 10.88 -8.18 -6.31
CA GLY A 148 12.05 -8.42 -7.15
C GLY A 148 11.71 -8.47 -8.64
N ALA A 149 12.69 -8.84 -9.45
CA ALA A 149 12.54 -8.95 -10.89
C ALA A 149 11.51 -10.04 -11.25
N LYS A 150 10.53 -9.68 -12.07
CA LYS A 150 9.50 -10.62 -12.55
C LYS A 150 10.10 -11.52 -13.63
N PRO A 151 9.77 -12.82 -13.66
CA PRO A 151 10.27 -13.71 -14.70
C PRO A 151 9.82 -13.25 -16.09
N PRO A 152 10.57 -13.58 -17.16
CA PRO A 152 10.13 -13.32 -18.52
C PRO A 152 8.87 -14.14 -18.84
N LEU A 153 8.08 -13.65 -19.79
CA LEU A 153 6.88 -14.36 -20.28
C LEU A 153 7.20 -15.20 -21.52
N GLY A 154 6.36 -16.20 -21.79
CA GLY A 154 6.38 -16.98 -23.02
C GLY A 154 7.53 -17.99 -23.11
N PRO A 155 8.05 -18.31 -24.32
CA PRO A 155 9.06 -19.34 -24.54
C PRO A 155 10.36 -19.12 -23.73
N LYS A 156 10.65 -17.85 -23.41
CA LYS A 156 11.81 -17.44 -22.60
C LYS A 156 11.70 -17.87 -21.13
N LEU A 157 10.50 -18.22 -20.63
CA LEU A 157 10.32 -18.69 -19.25
C LEU A 157 11.03 -20.02 -19.00
N ALA A 158 11.00 -20.95 -19.97
CA ALA A 158 11.67 -22.25 -19.85
C ALA A 158 13.21 -22.13 -19.83
N GLN A 159 13.73 -21.03 -20.36
CA GLN A 159 15.16 -20.72 -20.45
C GLN A 159 15.60 -19.74 -19.36
N ALA A 160 14.66 -19.20 -18.58
CA ALA A 160 14.96 -18.20 -17.56
C ALA A 160 15.77 -18.85 -16.43
N PRO A 161 16.87 -18.22 -15.96
CA PRO A 161 17.46 -18.61 -14.70
C PRO A 161 16.41 -18.45 -13.57
N ARG A 162 16.64 -19.17 -12.46
CA ARG A 162 15.73 -19.27 -11.28
C ARG A 162 15.03 -17.94 -10.99
N VAL A 163 13.71 -17.98 -10.74
CA VAL A 163 12.96 -16.81 -10.27
C VAL A 163 13.58 -16.35 -8.95
N SER A 164 14.20 -15.18 -8.96
CA SER A 164 14.80 -14.55 -7.79
C SER A 164 13.86 -13.48 -7.27
N GLY A 165 13.48 -13.59 -5.99
CA GLY A 165 12.60 -12.64 -5.35
C GLY A 165 12.14 -13.13 -4.00
N VAL A 166 11.32 -12.33 -3.36
CA VAL A 166 10.68 -12.63 -2.08
C VAL A 166 9.17 -12.65 -2.29
N PHE A 167 8.52 -13.72 -1.81
CA PHE A 167 7.07 -13.81 -1.81
C PHE A 167 6.54 -13.42 -0.43
N LEU A 168 5.57 -12.51 -0.39
CA LEU A 168 4.95 -12.01 0.83
C LEU A 168 3.44 -12.26 0.81
N PRO A 169 2.82 -12.57 1.96
CA PRO A 169 1.38 -12.83 2.05
C PRO A 169 0.52 -11.56 1.90
N SER A 170 1.14 -10.38 2.01
CA SER A 170 0.50 -9.07 1.96
C SER A 170 1.46 -8.07 1.31
N PRO A 171 0.97 -7.07 0.56
CA PRO A 171 1.79 -5.96 0.10
C PRO A 171 2.08 -4.94 1.22
N VAL A 172 1.40 -5.02 2.36
CA VAL A 172 1.63 -4.11 3.48
C VAL A 172 2.64 -4.74 4.42
N VAL A 173 3.75 -4.03 4.66
CA VAL A 173 4.85 -4.51 5.50
C VAL A 173 5.15 -3.55 6.64
N ASP A 174 5.58 -4.10 7.76
CA ASP A 174 6.11 -3.30 8.87
C ASP A 174 7.57 -2.90 8.65
N ASN A 175 8.10 -2.12 9.60
CA ASN A 175 9.45 -1.56 9.52
C ASN A 175 10.54 -2.63 9.54
N SER A 176 10.34 -3.73 10.25
CA SER A 176 11.33 -4.80 10.35
C SER A 176 11.35 -5.65 9.09
N GLN A 177 10.18 -5.90 8.51
CA GLN A 177 10.02 -6.58 7.23
C GLN A 177 10.66 -5.77 6.09
N LEU A 178 10.45 -4.45 6.02
CA LEU A 178 11.12 -3.64 5.01
C LEU A 178 12.65 -3.63 5.20
N ALA A 179 13.13 -3.54 6.45
CA ALA A 179 14.56 -3.64 6.74
C ALA A 179 15.15 -5.00 6.31
N ALA A 180 14.39 -6.09 6.47
CA ALA A 180 14.77 -7.43 5.99
C ALA A 180 14.95 -7.46 4.46
N LEU A 181 14.02 -6.84 3.73
CA LEU A 181 14.07 -6.75 2.27
C LEU A 181 15.26 -5.91 1.80
N LEU A 182 15.54 -4.80 2.48
CA LEU A 182 16.71 -3.96 2.19
C LEU A 182 18.04 -4.70 2.42
N ALA A 183 18.09 -5.61 3.40
CA ALA A 183 19.27 -6.42 3.69
C ALA A 183 19.48 -7.58 2.71
N ASP A 184 18.47 -7.97 1.92
CA ASP A 184 18.60 -9.05 0.93
C ASP A 184 19.44 -8.57 -0.27
N ARG A 185 20.69 -9.01 -0.31
CA ARG A 185 21.65 -8.71 -1.40
C ARG A 185 21.16 -9.10 -2.79
N ARG A 186 20.21 -10.05 -2.91
CA ARG A 186 19.66 -10.46 -4.22
C ARG A 186 18.72 -9.43 -4.80
N LEU A 187 18.00 -8.69 -3.95
CA LEU A 187 17.11 -7.63 -4.39
C LEU A 187 17.88 -6.40 -4.85
N ARG A 188 19.15 -6.24 -4.46
CA ARG A 188 19.97 -5.05 -4.74
C ARG A 188 19.14 -3.78 -4.50
N ALA A 189 18.56 -3.69 -3.31
CA ALA A 189 17.58 -2.68 -3.00
C ALA A 189 18.22 -1.28 -2.95
N VAL A 190 17.57 -0.29 -3.55
CA VAL A 190 18.00 1.11 -3.55
C VAL A 190 16.90 1.96 -2.91
N THR A 191 17.26 2.77 -1.92
CA THR A 191 16.35 3.75 -1.33
C THR A 191 16.55 5.10 -2.00
N LEU A 192 15.48 5.64 -2.56
CA LEU A 192 15.41 6.96 -3.16
C LEU A 192 14.65 7.90 -2.23
N ASP A 193 15.25 9.05 -2.01
CA ASP A 193 14.69 10.10 -1.19
C ASP A 193 13.65 10.91 -1.97
N THR A 194 12.42 10.87 -1.46
CA THR A 194 11.25 11.54 -2.01
C THR A 194 10.93 12.84 -1.30
N THR A 195 11.92 13.58 -0.81
CA THR A 195 11.73 14.89 -0.18
C THR A 195 12.37 16.01 -0.99
N PHE A 196 11.84 17.23 -0.89
CA PHE A 196 12.31 18.40 -1.62
C PHE A 196 12.51 19.60 -0.69
N ASP A 197 13.41 20.49 -1.08
CA ASP A 197 13.75 21.68 -0.30
C ASP A 197 12.57 22.66 -0.23
N VAL A 198 12.23 23.08 1.00
CA VAL A 198 11.16 24.05 1.30
C VAL A 198 11.46 25.41 0.69
N MET A 199 12.74 25.79 0.59
CA MET A 199 13.17 27.08 0.04
C MET A 199 13.00 27.18 -1.48
N SER A 200 12.91 26.03 -2.16
CA SER A 200 12.64 25.93 -3.60
C SER A 200 11.18 26.25 -3.97
N ARG A 201 10.32 26.51 -2.97
CA ARG A 201 8.90 26.90 -3.11
C ARG A 201 8.14 26.00 -4.12
N GLU A 202 7.24 26.57 -4.91
CA GLU A 202 6.36 25.83 -5.81
C GLU A 202 7.12 25.05 -6.92
N ALA A 203 8.34 25.47 -7.27
CA ALA A 203 9.16 24.78 -8.26
C ALA A 203 9.84 23.51 -7.70
N GLY A 204 10.01 23.42 -6.38
CA GLY A 204 10.69 22.32 -5.71
C GLY A 204 10.05 20.96 -5.97
N LEU A 205 8.72 20.89 -5.97
CA LEU A 205 7.99 19.65 -6.20
C LEU A 205 8.23 19.10 -7.62
N SER A 206 8.18 19.96 -8.63
CA SER A 206 8.41 19.54 -10.03
C SER A 206 9.83 19.00 -10.22
N ALA A 207 10.83 19.73 -9.72
CA ALA A 207 12.23 19.31 -9.81
C ALA A 207 12.47 17.99 -9.07
N ALA A 208 11.84 17.79 -7.92
CA ALA A 208 11.98 16.57 -7.13
C ALA A 208 11.32 15.35 -7.81
N ILE A 209 10.17 15.55 -8.48
CA ILE A 209 9.54 14.52 -9.31
C ILE A 209 10.50 14.06 -10.42
N ASP A 210 11.10 15.01 -11.15
CA ASP A 210 12.03 14.70 -12.24
C ASP A 210 13.31 14.00 -11.73
N ARG A 211 13.81 14.43 -10.57
CA ARG A 211 14.96 13.81 -9.89
C ARG A 211 14.67 12.36 -9.50
N VAL A 212 13.57 12.11 -8.80
CA VAL A 212 13.19 10.75 -8.35
C VAL A 212 12.93 9.83 -9.54
N ARG A 213 12.29 10.35 -10.60
CA ARG A 213 12.07 9.60 -11.84
C ARG A 213 13.38 9.15 -12.49
N SER A 214 14.33 10.07 -12.63
CA SER A 214 15.61 9.80 -13.29
C SER A 214 16.49 8.87 -12.45
N ALA A 215 16.50 9.07 -11.12
CA ALA A 215 17.23 8.21 -10.20
C ALA A 215 16.67 6.78 -10.18
N ALA A 216 15.34 6.60 -10.27
CA ALA A 216 14.73 5.29 -10.34
C ALA A 216 15.05 4.55 -11.65
N LEU A 217 15.07 5.25 -12.78
CA LEU A 217 15.49 4.67 -14.06
C LEU A 217 16.94 4.18 -13.98
N ALA A 218 17.86 5.05 -13.57
CA ALA A 218 19.28 4.72 -13.43
C ALA A 218 19.50 3.54 -12.47
N ALA A 219 18.85 3.54 -11.30
CA ALA A 219 18.97 2.45 -10.33
C ALA A 219 18.54 1.09 -10.91
N VAL A 220 17.46 1.05 -11.70
CA VAL A 220 16.98 -0.20 -12.31
C VAL A 220 17.85 -0.62 -13.49
N GLU A 221 18.39 0.32 -14.26
CA GLU A 221 19.40 0.06 -15.31
C GLU A 221 20.69 -0.54 -14.74
N ASP A 222 21.12 -0.06 -13.57
CA ASP A 222 22.23 -0.61 -12.78
C ASP A 222 21.88 -1.96 -12.11
N GLY A 223 20.65 -2.44 -12.28
CA GLY A 223 20.20 -3.76 -11.88
C GLY A 223 19.52 -3.84 -10.52
N ALA A 224 19.13 -2.72 -9.90
CA ALA A 224 18.29 -2.76 -8.69
C ALA A 224 16.99 -3.52 -8.99
N GLN A 225 16.63 -4.50 -8.14
CA GLN A 225 15.38 -5.24 -8.26
C GLN A 225 14.32 -4.76 -7.26
N LEU A 226 14.68 -3.86 -6.34
CA LEU A 226 13.77 -3.19 -5.42
C LEU A 226 14.14 -1.71 -5.32
N VAL A 227 13.22 -0.83 -5.70
CA VAL A 227 13.33 0.62 -5.51
C VAL A 227 12.40 1.04 -4.38
N VAL A 228 12.96 1.54 -3.29
CA VAL A 228 12.21 2.04 -2.13
C VAL A 228 12.11 3.56 -2.23
N LEU A 229 10.91 4.08 -2.37
CA LEU A 229 10.59 5.51 -2.37
C LEU A 229 10.30 5.93 -0.93
N SER A 230 11.17 6.74 -0.33
CA SER A 230 11.15 7.02 1.10
C SER A 230 11.14 8.52 1.41
N ASP A 231 10.21 8.92 2.28
CA ASP A 231 10.10 10.27 2.85
C ASP A 231 10.71 10.39 4.26
N VAL A 232 11.52 9.41 4.68
CA VAL A 232 12.21 9.39 5.99
C VAL A 232 13.08 10.63 6.23
N GLU A 233 13.65 11.22 5.18
CA GLU A 233 14.50 12.42 5.27
C GLU A 233 13.72 13.74 5.46
N THR A 234 12.39 13.66 5.69
CA THR A 234 11.56 14.82 6.00
C THR A 234 12.06 15.49 7.28
N ASN A 235 12.34 16.78 7.22
CA ASN A 235 12.80 17.60 8.35
C ASN A 235 12.37 19.06 8.11
N ASP A 236 12.79 20.00 8.94
CA ASP A 236 12.34 21.40 8.84
C ASP A 236 12.59 22.04 7.46
N ASP A 237 13.69 21.68 6.80
CA ASP A 237 14.07 22.21 5.49
C ASP A 237 13.56 21.36 4.32
N ARG A 238 13.02 20.16 4.58
CA ARG A 238 12.68 19.18 3.55
C ARG A 238 11.26 18.67 3.67
N ALA A 239 10.41 19.03 2.71
CA ALA A 239 9.02 18.59 2.62
C ALA A 239 8.91 17.29 1.79
N PRO A 240 7.96 16.39 2.12
CA PRO A 240 7.77 15.13 1.39
C PRO A 240 6.98 15.31 0.08
N ILE A 241 7.37 14.58 -0.97
CA ILE A 241 6.49 14.29 -2.11
C ILE A 241 5.41 13.32 -1.63
N PRO A 242 4.13 13.51 -2.00
CA PRO A 242 3.07 12.59 -1.64
C PRO A 242 3.42 11.14 -2.05
N PRO A 243 3.29 10.15 -1.15
CA PRO A 243 3.73 8.78 -1.42
C PRO A 243 3.11 8.17 -2.68
N VAL A 244 1.81 8.43 -2.92
CA VAL A 244 1.08 7.98 -4.11
C VAL A 244 1.64 8.63 -5.39
N LEU A 245 1.99 9.92 -5.33
CA LEU A 245 2.55 10.65 -6.48
C LEU A 245 3.93 10.12 -6.83
N ALA A 246 4.81 9.98 -5.83
CA ALA A 246 6.15 9.44 -6.02
C ALA A 246 6.12 8.06 -6.66
N ALA A 247 5.23 7.17 -6.18
CA ALA A 247 5.05 5.85 -6.77
C ALA A 247 4.53 5.92 -8.21
N ALA A 248 3.50 6.73 -8.47
CA ALA A 248 2.87 6.81 -9.78
C ALA A 248 3.81 7.32 -10.88
N VAL A 249 4.63 8.34 -10.59
CA VAL A 249 5.57 8.90 -11.57
C VAL A 249 6.71 7.91 -11.87
N VAL A 250 7.18 7.17 -10.87
CA VAL A 250 8.20 6.12 -11.04
C VAL A 250 7.65 4.91 -11.79
N ASP A 251 6.46 4.41 -11.42
CA ASP A 251 5.79 3.30 -12.12
C ASP A 251 5.60 3.63 -13.61
N ARG A 252 5.11 4.84 -13.92
CA ARG A 252 4.92 5.31 -15.30
C ARG A 252 6.24 5.40 -16.06
N ALA A 253 7.30 5.93 -15.45
CA ALA A 253 8.60 6.06 -16.09
C ALA A 253 9.23 4.71 -16.39
N LEU A 254 9.23 3.79 -15.41
CA LEU A 254 9.72 2.43 -15.60
C LEU A 254 8.90 1.67 -16.65
N ARG A 255 7.58 1.88 -16.74
CA ARG A 255 6.76 1.28 -17.80
C ARG A 255 7.13 1.79 -19.18
N ARG A 256 7.29 3.11 -19.33
CA ARG A 256 7.69 3.74 -20.60
C ARG A 256 9.06 3.30 -21.07
N ALA A 257 9.99 3.07 -20.15
CA ALA A 257 11.32 2.53 -20.45
C ALA A 257 11.33 1.00 -20.64
N GLY A 258 10.21 0.29 -20.44
CA GLY A 258 10.17 -1.18 -20.49
C GLY A 258 10.82 -1.89 -19.30
N LEU A 259 11.21 -1.13 -18.26
CA LEU A 259 11.95 -1.60 -17.08
C LEU A 259 11.05 -2.02 -15.91
N ARG A 260 9.72 -1.79 -15.96
CA ARG A 260 8.81 -2.05 -14.82
C ARG A 260 8.80 -3.50 -14.32
N ARG A 261 9.13 -4.48 -15.17
CA ARG A 261 9.24 -5.89 -14.78
C ARG A 261 10.59 -6.23 -14.14
N SER A 262 11.60 -5.38 -14.28
CA SER A 262 12.96 -5.60 -13.77
C SER A 262 13.08 -5.30 -12.27
N ALA A 263 12.18 -4.47 -11.72
CA ALA A 263 12.20 -4.09 -10.32
C ALA A 263 10.80 -3.98 -9.71
N SER A 264 10.74 -4.19 -8.40
CA SER A 264 9.60 -3.85 -7.56
C SER A 264 9.71 -2.43 -7.01
N ILE A 265 8.56 -1.78 -6.82
CA ILE A 265 8.47 -0.46 -6.19
C ILE A 265 7.92 -0.64 -4.77
N ALA A 266 8.65 -0.16 -3.77
CA ALA A 266 8.16 -0.06 -2.40
C ALA A 266 7.95 1.40 -2.03
N VAL A 267 6.84 1.69 -1.34
CA VAL A 267 6.56 3.01 -0.78
C VAL A 267 6.79 2.95 0.72
N GLN A 268 7.75 3.71 1.22
CA GLN A 268 7.94 3.98 2.64
C GLN A 268 7.46 5.41 2.90
N GLY A 269 6.25 5.55 3.45
CA GLY A 269 5.55 6.84 3.52
C GLY A 269 5.02 7.16 4.91
N ALA A 270 5.20 8.41 5.33
CA ALA A 270 4.69 8.94 6.60
C ALA A 270 3.17 9.21 6.53
N ALA A 271 2.72 9.74 5.39
CA ALA A 271 1.31 10.08 5.14
C ALA A 271 0.44 8.88 4.71
N VAL A 272 0.93 7.64 4.86
CA VAL A 272 0.16 6.42 4.58
C VAL A 272 -0.50 5.96 5.87
N LEU A 273 -1.75 6.33 6.09
CA LEU A 273 -2.38 6.13 7.40
C LEU A 273 -3.36 4.95 7.46
N SER A 274 -4.15 4.75 6.42
CA SER A 274 -5.34 3.88 6.43
C SER A 274 -5.45 3.02 5.17
N GLY A 275 -6.46 2.16 5.11
CA GLY A 275 -6.69 1.26 3.98
C GLY A 275 -6.82 1.98 2.63
N VAL A 276 -7.39 3.19 2.59
CA VAL A 276 -7.50 3.97 1.33
C VAL A 276 -6.14 4.41 0.81
N HIS A 277 -5.25 4.89 1.69
CA HIS A 277 -3.89 5.29 1.33
C HIS A 277 -3.11 4.11 0.73
N ILE A 278 -3.24 2.94 1.34
CA ILE A 278 -2.62 1.69 0.87
C ILE A 278 -3.19 1.29 -0.50
N ALA A 279 -4.51 1.30 -0.64
CA ALA A 279 -5.19 0.98 -1.88
C ALA A 279 -4.76 1.93 -3.01
N GLN A 280 -4.62 3.22 -2.74
CA GLN A 280 -4.14 4.21 -3.70
C GLN A 280 -2.66 4.02 -4.05
N CYS A 281 -1.78 3.76 -3.08
CA CYS A 281 -0.37 3.46 -3.36
C CYS A 281 -0.23 2.24 -4.30
N ILE A 282 -1.08 1.24 -4.16
CA ILE A 282 -1.06 0.04 -5.00
C ILE A 282 -1.74 0.27 -6.35
N SER A 283 -2.96 0.81 -6.36
CA SER A 283 -3.79 0.96 -7.56
C SER A 283 -3.33 2.12 -8.45
N ILE A 284 -3.14 3.29 -7.84
CA ILE A 284 -2.65 4.50 -8.52
C ILE A 284 -1.13 4.45 -8.58
N GLY A 285 -0.46 4.30 -7.44
CA GLY A 285 1.01 4.34 -7.39
C GLY A 285 1.68 3.16 -8.10
N GLY A 286 0.98 2.03 -8.28
CA GLY A 286 1.59 0.82 -8.83
C GLY A 286 2.60 0.17 -7.89
N ALA A 287 2.56 0.49 -6.59
CA ALA A 287 3.49 -0.06 -5.60
C ALA A 287 3.30 -1.59 -5.45
N ASP A 288 4.42 -2.30 -5.36
CA ASP A 288 4.45 -3.72 -5.02
C ASP A 288 4.38 -3.95 -3.51
N ILE A 289 4.91 -3.00 -2.73
CA ILE A 289 4.92 -3.00 -1.26
C ILE A 289 4.63 -1.60 -0.72
N VAL A 290 3.95 -1.52 0.42
CA VAL A 290 3.70 -0.29 1.16
C VAL A 290 4.10 -0.47 2.62
N ASN A 291 4.93 0.42 3.14
CA ASN A 291 5.39 0.49 4.51
C ASN A 291 4.95 1.82 5.13
N PRO A 292 3.85 1.84 5.92
CA PRO A 292 3.42 3.02 6.67
C PRO A 292 4.31 3.19 7.90
N TYR A 293 5.54 3.65 7.69
CA TYR A 293 6.60 3.48 8.68
C TYR A 293 6.36 4.24 9.99
N LEU A 294 5.76 5.44 9.87
CA LEU A 294 5.55 6.36 10.99
C LEU A 294 4.43 5.88 11.93
N ILE A 295 3.47 5.12 11.41
CA ILE A 295 2.41 4.48 12.22
C ILE A 295 2.98 3.52 13.25
N PHE A 296 4.08 2.86 12.90
CA PHE A 296 4.74 1.92 13.79
C PHE A 296 5.78 2.60 14.69
N MET A 297 5.94 3.92 14.67
CA MET A 297 6.88 4.63 15.55
C MET A 297 6.25 4.93 16.92
N PRO A 298 6.95 4.62 18.03
CA PRO A 298 6.51 5.01 19.36
C PRO A 298 6.60 6.55 19.52
N GLU A 299 5.65 7.14 20.25
CA GLU A 299 5.58 8.59 20.45
C GLU A 299 6.49 9.10 21.58
N SER A 300 6.93 8.23 22.50
CA SER A 300 7.89 8.63 23.53
C SER A 300 8.86 7.52 23.95
N SER A 301 9.95 7.91 24.59
CA SER A 301 11.01 7.04 25.12
C SER A 301 10.66 6.38 26.47
N GLY A 302 9.42 6.49 26.93
CA GLY A 302 8.97 5.93 28.21
C GLY A 302 7.49 5.59 28.29
N ASP A 303 6.65 6.20 27.45
CA ASP A 303 5.21 6.04 27.43
C ASP A 303 4.67 5.76 26.03
N GLU A 304 3.98 4.63 25.97
CA GLU A 304 2.60 4.55 25.49
C GLU A 304 2.30 4.70 24.00
N VAL A 305 2.30 3.56 23.30
CA VAL A 305 1.26 3.23 22.31
C VAL A 305 -0.07 2.88 23.04
N THR A 306 -0.31 3.50 24.20
CA THR A 306 -1.23 3.02 25.25
C THR A 306 -2.12 4.11 25.84
N SER A 307 -2.33 5.27 25.21
CA SER A 307 -3.54 6.05 25.55
C SER A 307 -4.83 5.35 25.06
N ALA A 308 -4.67 4.36 24.16
CA ALA A 308 -5.71 3.44 23.70
C ALA A 308 -5.97 2.26 24.64
N THR A 309 -5.03 1.94 25.54
CA THR A 309 -5.06 0.71 26.37
C THR A 309 -4.94 1.02 27.86
N SER A 310 -5.02 2.30 28.25
CA SER A 310 -5.23 2.76 29.63
C SER A 310 -6.66 2.50 30.14
N GLN A 311 -7.13 1.27 29.91
CA GLN A 311 -8.21 0.63 30.68
C GLN A 311 -7.73 -0.72 31.26
N LEU A 312 -6.42 -0.93 31.38
CA LEU A 312 -5.91 -1.96 32.27
C LEU A 312 -6.03 -1.44 33.71
N PRO A 313 -6.64 -2.22 34.63
CA PRO A 313 -6.85 -1.79 36.00
C PRO A 313 -5.50 -1.46 36.68
N PRO A 314 -5.44 -0.39 37.50
CA PRO A 314 -4.22 -0.01 38.18
C PRO A 314 -4.07 -0.95 39.36
N GLU A 315 -3.25 -1.99 39.25
CA GLU A 315 -2.66 -2.73 40.39
C GLU A 315 -1.90 -3.95 39.87
N VAL A 316 -0.64 -3.79 39.42
CA VAL A 316 0.40 -4.80 39.67
C VAL A 316 1.76 -4.09 39.71
N SER A 317 2.36 -4.03 40.89
CA SER A 317 3.79 -3.77 41.07
C SER A 317 4.58 -4.92 40.43
N ALA A 318 4.98 -4.75 39.16
CA ALA A 318 5.77 -5.73 38.42
C ALA A 318 7.18 -5.18 38.15
N ASP A 319 8.19 -6.04 38.24
CA ASP A 319 9.58 -5.73 37.89
C ASP A 319 9.68 -5.03 36.51
N ARG A 320 10.61 -4.08 36.35
CA ARG A 320 10.76 -3.33 35.09
C ARG A 320 10.90 -4.23 33.85
N ALA A 321 11.55 -5.39 34.00
CA ALA A 321 11.70 -6.36 32.92
C ALA A 321 10.38 -7.04 32.50
N THR A 322 9.45 -7.27 33.42
CA THR A 322 8.13 -7.84 33.10
C THR A 322 7.20 -6.78 32.52
N ALA A 323 7.32 -5.52 32.96
CA ALA A 323 6.62 -4.39 32.35
C ALA A 323 7.07 -4.14 30.90
N ASP A 324 8.38 -4.17 30.62
CA ASP A 324 8.94 -4.01 29.28
C ASP A 324 8.46 -5.13 28.32
N ALA A 325 8.43 -6.37 28.81
CA ALA A 325 7.95 -7.52 28.04
C ALA A 325 6.45 -7.45 27.74
N ALA A 326 5.63 -7.00 28.71
CA ALA A 326 4.20 -6.80 28.52
C ALA A 326 3.92 -5.66 27.51
N HIS A 327 4.68 -4.57 27.57
CA HIS A 327 4.57 -3.45 26.64
C HIS A 327 4.91 -3.86 25.20
N GLU A 328 6.01 -4.58 24.99
CA GLU A 328 6.40 -5.10 23.68
C GLU A 328 5.34 -6.07 23.11
N ALA A 329 4.76 -6.92 23.96
CA ALA A 329 3.68 -7.83 23.56
C ALA A 329 2.41 -7.08 23.14
N ALA A 330 2.02 -6.04 23.88
CA ALA A 330 0.88 -5.19 23.53
C ALA A 330 1.11 -4.46 22.20
N PHE A 331 2.30 -3.88 22.01
CA PHE A 331 2.67 -3.23 20.76
C PHE A 331 2.64 -4.20 19.56
N ALA A 332 3.14 -5.42 19.76
CA ALA A 332 3.09 -6.46 18.73
C ALA A 332 1.65 -6.86 18.37
N ALA A 333 0.75 -6.95 19.36
CA ALA A 333 -0.66 -7.22 19.12
C ALA A 333 -1.35 -6.07 18.36
N SER A 334 -1.15 -4.82 18.77
CA SER A 334 -1.69 -3.64 18.06
C SER A 334 -1.19 -3.56 16.62
N ARG A 335 0.11 -3.82 16.38
CA ARG A 335 0.69 -3.90 15.04
C ARG A 335 0.01 -4.98 14.18
N ALA A 336 -0.19 -6.17 14.74
CA ALA A 336 -0.85 -7.27 14.03
C ALA A 336 -2.30 -6.93 13.68
N ASN A 337 -3.03 -6.25 14.59
CA ASN A 337 -4.37 -5.75 14.34
C ASN A 337 -4.41 -4.73 13.20
N TYR A 338 -3.51 -3.74 13.22
CA TYR A 338 -3.43 -2.75 12.15
C TYR A 338 -3.21 -3.42 10.78
N LEU A 339 -2.20 -4.31 10.68
CA LEU A 339 -1.89 -5.03 9.45
C LEU A 339 -3.06 -5.89 8.96
N LYS A 340 -3.78 -6.54 9.88
CA LYS A 340 -5.00 -7.29 9.58
C LYS A 340 -6.10 -6.37 9.04
N ALA A 341 -6.33 -5.23 9.68
CA ALA A 341 -7.38 -4.29 9.32
C ALA A 341 -7.18 -3.73 7.91
N VAL A 342 -5.98 -3.20 7.63
CA VAL A 342 -5.69 -2.61 6.32
C VAL A 342 -5.67 -3.65 5.20
N ARG A 343 -5.32 -4.91 5.50
CA ARG A 343 -5.45 -6.02 4.55
C ARG A 343 -6.91 -6.29 4.19
N GLN A 344 -7.82 -6.24 5.16
CA GLN A 344 -9.26 -6.39 4.94
C GLN A 344 -9.87 -5.21 4.19
N ASP A 345 -9.38 -3.99 4.43
CA ASP A 345 -9.77 -2.82 3.67
C ASP A 345 -9.33 -2.93 2.22
N LEU A 346 -8.08 -3.34 1.97
CA LEU A 346 -7.56 -3.57 0.61
C LEU A 346 -8.42 -4.61 -0.15
N LEU A 347 -8.77 -5.72 0.49
CA LEU A 347 -9.71 -6.69 -0.09
C LEU A 347 -11.05 -6.05 -0.42
N GLY A 348 -11.56 -5.15 0.43
CA GLY A 348 -12.77 -4.37 0.14
C GLY A 348 -12.66 -3.49 -1.09
N PHE A 349 -11.55 -2.77 -1.27
CA PHE A 349 -11.32 -1.96 -2.48
C PHE A 349 -11.21 -2.80 -3.74
N MET A 350 -10.54 -3.96 -3.67
CA MET A 350 -10.44 -4.89 -4.79
C MET A 350 -11.80 -5.49 -5.16
N ALA A 351 -12.56 -5.92 -4.15
CA ALA A 351 -13.87 -6.55 -4.31
C ALA A 351 -14.90 -5.62 -4.98
N ARG A 352 -14.89 -4.32 -4.67
CA ARG A 352 -15.76 -3.31 -5.31
C ARG A 352 -15.59 -3.22 -6.83
N MET A 353 -14.42 -3.60 -7.35
CA MET A 353 -14.14 -3.62 -8.79
C MET A 353 -14.20 -5.04 -9.40
N GLY A 354 -14.59 -6.04 -8.60
CA GLY A 354 -14.58 -7.44 -9.03
C GLY A 354 -13.18 -8.03 -9.21
N ILE A 355 -12.14 -7.44 -8.61
CA ILE A 355 -10.76 -7.90 -8.74
C ILE A 355 -10.42 -8.87 -7.61
N SER A 356 -9.93 -10.05 -7.94
CA SER A 356 -9.61 -11.11 -6.98
C SER A 356 -8.17 -11.06 -6.45
N THR A 357 -7.21 -10.58 -7.24
CA THR A 357 -5.78 -10.60 -6.85
C THR A 357 -5.16 -9.21 -6.78
N VAL A 358 -4.32 -8.97 -5.75
CA VAL A 358 -3.62 -7.69 -5.61
C VAL A 358 -2.68 -7.42 -6.78
N SER A 359 -2.16 -8.48 -7.41
CA SER A 359 -1.33 -8.38 -8.61
C SER A 359 -2.08 -7.78 -9.80
N ALA A 360 -3.39 -8.05 -9.94
CA ALA A 360 -4.26 -7.42 -10.95
C ALA A 360 -4.73 -6.03 -10.53
N TYR A 361 -4.94 -5.80 -9.23
CA TYR A 361 -5.30 -4.48 -8.68
C TYR A 361 -4.15 -3.46 -8.83
N ARG A 362 -2.90 -3.93 -8.83
CA ARG A 362 -1.71 -3.07 -8.92
C ARG A 362 -1.63 -2.31 -10.23
N GLY A 363 -1.61 -0.98 -10.13
CA GLY A 363 -1.52 -0.11 -11.30
C GLY A 363 -2.77 -0.14 -12.17
N CYS A 364 -3.90 -0.67 -11.70
CA CYS A 364 -5.16 -0.70 -12.46
C CYS A 364 -5.83 0.67 -12.57
N LYS A 365 -5.37 1.66 -11.79
CA LYS A 365 -5.90 3.04 -11.77
C LYS A 365 -7.40 3.08 -11.44
N GLY A 366 -7.82 2.31 -10.43
CA GLY A 366 -9.22 2.18 -9.99
C GLY A 366 -9.77 3.39 -9.21
N PHE A 367 -9.35 4.60 -9.60
CA PHE A 367 -9.70 5.86 -8.96
C PHE A 367 -9.83 6.96 -10.01
N THR A 368 -10.72 7.91 -9.76
CA THR A 368 -10.87 9.14 -10.53
C THR A 368 -10.49 10.32 -9.66
N ALA A 369 -9.72 11.26 -10.21
CA ALA A 369 -9.41 12.50 -9.54
C ALA A 369 -10.57 13.51 -9.69
N ILE A 370 -10.95 14.14 -8.59
CA ILE A 370 -11.93 15.23 -8.57
C ILE A 370 -11.28 16.43 -7.90
N GLY A 371 -11.13 17.55 -8.60
CA GLY A 371 -10.51 18.76 -8.05
C GLY A 371 -9.03 18.94 -8.36
N LEU A 372 -8.44 18.08 -9.20
CA LEU A 372 -7.08 18.23 -9.70
C LEU A 372 -7.10 18.64 -11.16
N ASP A 373 -6.17 19.50 -11.56
CA ASP A 373 -5.96 19.81 -12.97
C ASP A 373 -5.63 18.52 -13.77
N PRO A 374 -6.10 18.36 -15.02
CA PRO A 374 -5.82 17.18 -15.83
C PRO A 374 -4.33 16.87 -16.00
N GLU A 375 -3.46 17.89 -16.06
CA GLU A 375 -2.00 17.69 -16.14
C GLU A 375 -1.45 17.07 -14.86
N VAL A 376 -1.96 17.49 -13.70
CA VAL A 376 -1.61 16.91 -12.40
C VAL A 376 -2.14 15.49 -12.28
N ALA A 377 -3.41 15.25 -12.65
CA ALA A 377 -4.00 13.91 -12.64
C ALA A 377 -3.25 12.93 -13.57
N ALA A 378 -2.72 13.42 -14.69
CA ALA A 378 -1.90 12.63 -15.61
C ALA A 378 -0.58 12.15 -14.99
N LEU A 379 -0.01 12.87 -14.00
CA LEU A 379 1.15 12.42 -13.22
C LEU A 379 0.82 11.16 -12.40
N TYR A 380 -0.38 11.12 -11.81
CA TYR A 380 -0.91 9.95 -11.13
C TYR A 380 -1.36 8.84 -12.10
N GLY A 381 -1.60 9.19 -13.37
CA GLY A 381 -2.11 8.30 -14.39
C GLY A 381 -3.59 7.97 -14.22
N VAL A 382 -4.36 8.88 -13.63
CA VAL A 382 -5.82 8.81 -13.49
C VAL A 382 -6.46 9.94 -14.30
N GLN A 383 -7.75 9.80 -14.57
CA GLN A 383 -8.52 10.86 -15.22
C GLN A 383 -8.98 11.89 -14.19
N SER A 384 -9.05 13.16 -14.61
CA SER A 384 -9.74 14.23 -13.89
C SER A 384 -10.92 14.70 -14.69
N THR A 385 -12.10 14.75 -14.08
CA THR A 385 -13.36 15.11 -14.74
C THR A 385 -13.71 16.59 -14.63
N LEU A 386 -13.34 17.26 -13.54
CA LEU A 386 -13.76 18.63 -13.23
C LEU A 386 -12.62 19.67 -13.25
N GLY A 387 -11.38 19.24 -13.48
CA GLY A 387 -10.20 20.10 -13.33
C GLY A 387 -10.01 20.59 -11.89
N GLY A 388 -9.07 21.51 -11.68
CA GLY A 388 -8.88 22.14 -10.37
C GLY A 388 -7.43 22.53 -10.10
N LEU A 389 -6.86 22.02 -9.01
CA LEU A 389 -5.57 22.44 -8.49
C LEU A 389 -4.42 22.12 -9.45
N SER A 390 -3.59 23.12 -9.71
CA SER A 390 -2.34 22.97 -10.46
C SER A 390 -1.25 22.31 -9.60
N LEU A 391 -0.14 21.92 -10.23
CA LEU A 391 1.01 21.35 -9.49
C LEU A 391 1.59 22.36 -8.48
N GLN A 392 1.54 23.65 -8.81
CA GLN A 392 1.98 24.73 -7.93
C GLN A 392 1.07 24.84 -6.70
N ASP A 393 -0.24 24.68 -6.87
CA ASP A 393 -1.18 24.68 -5.75
C ASP A 393 -0.97 23.47 -4.84
N VAL A 394 -0.77 22.27 -5.42
CA VAL A 394 -0.41 21.07 -4.65
C VAL A 394 0.88 21.30 -3.88
N SER A 395 1.92 21.88 -4.50
CA SER A 395 3.15 22.21 -3.80
C SER A 395 2.92 23.20 -2.66
N ARG A 396 2.11 24.25 -2.87
CA ARG A 396 1.75 25.21 -1.83
C ARG A 396 1.03 24.55 -0.66
N ILE A 397 0.12 23.62 -0.91
CA ILE A 397 -0.60 22.86 0.12
C ILE A 397 0.39 22.03 0.94
N LEU A 398 1.31 21.31 0.28
CA LEU A 398 2.35 20.53 0.96
C LEU A 398 3.24 21.40 1.84
N LEU A 399 3.68 22.55 1.33
CA LEU A 399 4.50 23.50 2.09
C LEU A 399 3.72 24.14 3.24
N THR A 400 2.42 24.35 3.10
CA THR A 400 1.55 24.86 4.16
C THR A 400 1.37 23.84 5.28
N ASN A 401 1.22 22.55 4.94
CA ASN A 401 1.09 21.47 5.92
C ASN A 401 2.43 21.15 6.63
N HIS A 402 3.54 21.44 5.96
CA HIS A 402 4.89 21.20 6.47
C HIS A 402 5.32 22.22 7.54
N ARG A 403 4.87 23.46 7.38
CA ARG A 403 5.03 24.55 8.36
C ARG A 403 4.14 24.30 9.58
#